data_AF-A0AAE3KLI5-F1
#
_entry.id   AF-A0AAE3KLI5-F1
#
_cell.length_a   1.000
_cell.length_b   1.000
_cell.length_c   1.000
_cell.angle_alpha   90.00
_cell.angle_beta   90.00
_cell.angle_gamma   90.00
#
_symmetry.space_group_name_H-M   'P 1'
#
loop_
_entity.id
_entity.type
_entity.pdbx_description
1 polymer ?
#
loop_
_entity_poly.entity_id
_entity_poly.type
_entity_poly.pdbx_seq_one_letter_code
_entity_poly.pdbx_strand_id
1 'polypeptide(L)'
;MAVSAVTAVVGALWWARPSSYPFGPGDRVTVTLSHFLDHDVAGPVVLLAGLLGLVAAGLALRRPGSPCWFLRVVALLEVGLFGLVLSDAGVMSLFGYLAAVATPAVVLAVVVMSCLKRQWPGLLVLSVVAVLIAVGVTTGLLSADTLASFAHNLAAAFSLYLTRLMWTAANAVVAVHWLFHALRSWGVGRGRRAALPDWATPGSAARWGRIATIGAALCPLPYALYRLTWLTPWPVGGTEAGPADLGTRLQGSLIGVAALLACVPILGLISRWGEVFPGWVPRLRGRPVPPMLAVIPGGVVALACCLSAPGVVVGSVLSGSPLVLLFPYPVWGPLLGAAVLAYWLRRRQGPAPAVPGGAG
;
A
#
# COMPACT_ATOMS: atom_id res chain seq x y z
N MET A 1 -15.54 20.69 6.76
CA MET A 1 -16.67 20.79 7.73
C MET A 1 -17.26 19.42 8.02
N ALA A 2 -17.87 18.71 7.06
CA ALA A 2 -18.48 17.40 7.32
C ALA A 2 -17.51 16.37 7.92
N VAL A 3 -16.31 16.19 7.33
CA VAL A 3 -15.28 15.27 7.85
C VAL A 3 -14.91 15.62 9.30
N SER A 4 -14.59 16.88 9.57
CA SER A 4 -14.23 17.36 10.91
C SER A 4 -15.36 17.24 11.94
N ALA A 5 -16.62 17.44 11.53
CA ALA A 5 -17.79 17.25 12.39
C ALA A 5 -17.95 15.78 12.78
N VAL A 6 -17.83 14.87 11.81
CA VAL A 6 -17.86 13.42 12.07
C VAL A 6 -16.71 13.02 13.00
N THR A 7 -15.49 13.51 12.75
CA THR A 7 -14.33 13.28 13.62
C THR A 7 -14.59 13.75 15.06
N ALA A 8 -15.18 14.94 15.24
CA ALA A 8 -15.52 15.46 16.57
C ALA A 8 -16.55 14.58 17.28
N VAL A 9 -17.61 14.17 16.57
CA VAL A 9 -18.64 13.26 17.12
C VAL A 9 -18.04 11.92 17.51
N VAL A 10 -17.16 11.34 16.68
CA VAL A 10 -16.47 10.09 16.99
C VAL A 10 -15.59 10.24 18.24
N GLY A 11 -14.81 11.31 18.35
CA GLY A 11 -13.98 11.57 19.53
C GLY A 11 -14.81 11.71 20.81
N ALA A 12 -15.94 12.44 20.74
CA ALA A 12 -16.87 12.56 21.86
C ALA A 12 -17.49 11.21 22.24
N LEU A 13 -17.85 10.37 21.26
CA LEU A 13 -18.39 9.03 21.50
C LEU A 13 -17.36 8.11 22.16
N TRP A 14 -16.12 8.10 21.67
CA TRP A 14 -15.03 7.31 22.26
C TRP A 14 -14.72 7.75 23.69
N TRP A 15 -14.82 9.04 23.98
CA TRP A 15 -14.64 9.54 25.34
C TRP A 15 -15.81 9.20 26.26
N ALA A 16 -17.05 9.37 25.79
CA ALA A 16 -18.25 9.13 26.60
C ALA A 16 -18.59 7.63 26.78
N ARG A 17 -18.16 6.79 25.83
CA ARG A 17 -18.43 5.34 25.81
C ARG A 17 -17.14 4.57 25.52
N PRO A 18 -16.36 4.24 26.56
CA PRO A 18 -15.10 3.50 26.43
C PRO A 18 -15.22 2.20 25.63
N SER A 19 -16.36 1.50 25.75
CA SER A 19 -16.65 0.25 25.02
C SER A 19 -16.74 0.40 23.50
N SER A 20 -16.86 1.62 22.99
CA SER A 20 -16.90 1.91 21.55
C SER A 20 -15.53 2.20 20.94
N TYR A 21 -14.51 2.37 21.79
CA TYR A 21 -13.13 2.58 21.36
C TYR A 21 -12.52 1.23 20.93
N PRO A 22 -12.10 1.10 19.66
CA PRO A 22 -11.66 -0.18 19.10
C PRO A 22 -10.18 -0.49 19.33
N PHE A 23 -9.43 0.41 19.99
CA PHE A 23 -7.99 0.30 20.22
C PHE A 23 -7.66 0.35 21.73
N GLY A 24 -6.38 0.32 22.09
CA GLY A 24 -5.88 0.51 23.46
C GLY A 24 -5.19 -0.72 24.08
N PRO A 25 -4.79 -0.67 25.36
CA PRO A 25 -3.94 -1.67 26.00
C PRO A 25 -4.59 -3.05 26.19
N GLY A 26 -5.93 -3.10 26.24
CA GLY A 26 -6.69 -4.35 26.29
C GLY A 26 -6.86 -5.03 24.92
N ASP A 27 -6.35 -4.43 23.85
CA ASP A 27 -6.47 -4.92 22.50
C ASP A 27 -5.49 -6.08 22.22
N ARG A 28 -5.91 -6.98 21.32
CA ARG A 28 -5.14 -8.18 20.94
C ARG A 28 -3.92 -7.86 20.06
N VAL A 29 -3.90 -6.69 19.43
CA VAL A 29 -2.80 -6.25 18.57
C VAL A 29 -1.95 -5.23 19.30
N THR A 30 -0.78 -5.67 19.73
CA THR A 30 0.15 -4.87 20.55
C THR A 30 1.14 -4.03 19.75
N VAL A 31 1.21 -4.26 18.43
CA VAL A 31 2.26 -3.71 17.54
C VAL A 31 1.89 -2.37 16.90
N THR A 32 0.96 -1.62 17.47
CA THR A 32 0.43 -0.38 16.86
C THR A 32 0.51 0.80 17.81
N LEU A 33 0.68 2.02 17.28
CA LEU A 33 0.75 3.22 18.12
C LEU A 33 -0.57 3.48 18.87
N SER A 34 -1.70 3.13 18.24
CA SER A 34 -3.03 3.17 18.84
C SER A 34 -3.21 2.18 20.01
N HIS A 35 -2.38 1.14 20.12
CA HIS A 35 -2.39 0.25 21.28
C HIS A 35 -1.94 0.95 22.55
N PHE A 36 -1.02 1.91 22.45
CA PHE A 36 -0.50 2.66 23.59
C PHE A 36 -1.37 3.86 23.96
N LEU A 37 -2.43 4.13 23.21
CA LEU A 37 -3.36 5.22 23.47
C LEU A 37 -4.58 4.68 24.19
N ASP A 38 -4.69 4.99 25.47
CA ASP A 38 -5.91 4.75 26.22
C ASP A 38 -7.06 5.61 25.68
N HIS A 39 -8.27 5.11 25.84
CA HIS A 39 -9.49 5.80 25.43
C HIS A 39 -9.62 7.20 26.08
N ASP A 40 -9.14 7.36 27.32
CA ASP A 40 -9.10 8.63 28.06
C ASP A 40 -8.21 9.69 27.41
N VAL A 41 -7.27 9.27 26.56
CA VAL A 41 -6.40 10.18 25.80
C VAL A 41 -6.89 10.28 24.35
N ALA A 42 -7.18 9.14 23.72
CA ALA A 42 -7.57 9.08 22.32
C ALA A 42 -8.90 9.81 22.04
N GLY A 43 -9.91 9.61 22.88
CA GLY A 43 -11.22 10.26 22.73
C GLY A 43 -11.13 11.79 22.71
N PRO A 44 -10.58 12.42 23.78
CA PRO A 44 -10.39 13.86 23.83
C PRO A 44 -9.50 14.40 22.70
N VAL A 45 -8.42 13.72 22.34
CA VAL A 45 -7.51 14.16 21.26
C VAL A 45 -8.23 14.16 19.91
N VAL A 46 -9.01 13.12 19.60
CA VAL A 46 -9.79 13.04 18.36
C VAL A 46 -10.91 14.08 18.34
N LEU A 47 -11.55 14.33 19.48
CA LEU A 47 -12.55 15.40 19.62
C LEU A 47 -11.93 16.77 19.34
N LEU A 48 -10.80 17.08 19.98
CA LEU A 48 -10.08 18.33 19.80
C LEU A 48 -9.61 18.51 18.35
N ALA A 49 -9.11 17.46 17.70
CA ALA A 49 -8.79 17.48 16.28
C ALA A 49 -10.02 17.84 15.45
N GLY A 50 -11.14 17.13 15.63
CA GLY A 50 -12.40 17.46 14.95
C GLY A 50 -12.85 18.92 15.13
N LEU A 51 -12.75 19.46 16.34
CA LEU A 51 -13.06 20.87 16.65
C LEU A 51 -12.09 21.85 15.97
N LEU A 52 -10.78 21.59 16.02
CA LEU A 52 -9.77 22.39 15.32
C LEU A 52 -10.00 22.37 13.81
N GLY A 53 -10.37 21.21 13.27
CA GLY A 53 -10.74 21.03 11.88
C GLY A 53 -11.98 21.84 11.47
N LEU A 54 -12.98 21.94 12.35
CA LEU A 54 -14.16 22.78 12.14
C LEU A 54 -13.81 24.26 12.13
N VAL A 55 -12.98 24.71 13.06
CA VAL A 55 -12.48 26.10 13.13
C VAL A 55 -11.70 26.43 11.86
N ALA A 56 -10.76 25.57 11.46
CA ALA A 56 -9.99 25.71 10.23
C ALA A 56 -10.91 25.78 9.00
N ALA A 57 -11.87 24.87 8.87
CA ALA A 57 -12.82 24.89 7.76
C ALA A 57 -13.67 26.17 7.75
N GLY A 58 -14.11 26.66 8.91
CA GLY A 58 -14.85 27.93 9.04
C GLY A 58 -14.03 29.15 8.63
N LEU A 59 -12.77 29.22 9.05
CA LEU A 59 -11.85 30.28 8.64
C LEU A 59 -11.58 30.26 7.14
N ALA A 60 -11.42 29.07 6.55
CA ALA A 60 -11.21 28.90 5.11
C ALA A 60 -12.40 29.38 4.28
N LEU A 61 -13.64 29.19 4.76
CA LEU A 61 -14.86 29.70 4.11
C LEU A 61 -14.97 31.23 4.20
N ARG A 62 -14.54 31.82 5.32
CA ARG A 62 -14.61 33.28 5.54
C ARG A 62 -13.54 34.07 4.78
N ARG A 63 -12.39 33.46 4.48
CA ARG A 63 -11.29 34.11 3.75
C ARG A 63 -10.85 33.27 2.55
N PRO A 64 -11.67 33.16 1.50
CA PRO A 64 -11.33 32.41 0.30
C PRO A 64 -10.17 33.08 -0.43
N GLY A 65 -8.95 32.55 -0.26
CA GLY A 65 -7.79 33.00 -1.04
C GLY A 65 -6.53 33.33 -0.24
N SER A 66 -6.65 33.61 1.07
CA SER A 66 -5.48 33.84 1.92
C SER A 66 -5.01 32.53 2.54
N PRO A 67 -3.85 31.98 2.16
CA PRO A 67 -3.30 30.80 2.82
C PRO A 67 -2.88 31.17 4.24
N CYS A 68 -3.79 30.99 5.21
CA CYS A 68 -3.48 31.20 6.61
C CYS A 68 -2.53 30.09 7.08
N TRP A 69 -1.41 30.48 7.68
CA TRP A 69 -0.46 29.54 8.27
C TRP A 69 -1.15 28.57 9.24
N PHE A 70 -2.19 29.03 9.94
CA PHE A 70 -3.03 28.23 10.82
C PHE A 70 -3.66 27.02 10.10
N LEU A 71 -4.19 27.20 8.88
CA LEU A 71 -4.77 26.09 8.10
C LEU A 71 -3.72 25.03 7.74
N ARG A 72 -2.49 25.46 7.44
CA ARG A 72 -1.38 24.57 7.13
C ARG A 72 -0.98 23.76 8.36
N VAL A 73 -0.87 24.43 9.51
CA VAL A 73 -0.53 23.79 10.79
C VAL A 73 -1.61 22.78 11.17
N VAL A 74 -2.89 23.16 11.16
CA VAL A 74 -3.99 22.22 11.47
C VAL A 74 -3.99 21.05 10.50
N ALA A 75 -3.87 21.29 9.19
CA ALA A 75 -3.85 20.20 8.22
C ALA A 75 -2.65 19.25 8.42
N LEU A 76 -1.47 19.76 8.79
CA LEU A 76 -0.31 18.92 9.09
C LEU A 76 -0.47 18.14 10.40
N LEU A 77 -1.03 18.75 11.44
CA LEU A 77 -1.35 18.08 12.70
C LEU A 77 -2.34 16.94 12.48
N GLU A 78 -3.39 17.19 11.68
CA GLU A 78 -4.39 16.19 11.32
C GLU A 78 -3.80 15.04 10.51
N VAL A 79 -2.93 15.33 9.53
CA VAL A 79 -2.21 14.29 8.77
C VAL A 79 -1.31 13.47 9.69
N GLY A 80 -0.61 14.11 10.64
CA GLY A 80 0.21 13.41 11.63
C GLY A 80 -0.62 12.52 12.54
N LEU A 81 -1.72 13.05 13.09
CA LEU A 81 -2.60 12.31 14.00
C LEU A 81 -3.27 11.13 13.30
N PHE A 82 -4.03 11.36 12.22
CA PHE A 82 -4.78 10.30 11.55
C PHE A 82 -3.92 9.41 10.67
N GLY A 83 -2.81 9.95 10.17
CA GLY A 83 -1.95 9.23 9.23
C GLY A 83 -0.75 8.53 9.84
N LEU A 84 -0.25 8.97 11.01
CA LEU A 84 0.92 8.37 11.66
C LEU A 84 0.61 7.78 13.04
N VAL A 85 -0.26 8.43 13.84
CA VAL A 85 -0.52 8.03 15.23
C VAL A 85 -1.67 7.04 15.34
N LEU A 86 -2.79 7.35 14.70
CA LEU A 86 -4.00 6.51 14.67
C LEU A 86 -4.01 5.55 13.48
N SER A 87 -2.94 5.54 12.68
CA SER A 87 -2.77 4.58 11.60
C SER A 87 -2.34 3.22 12.17
N ASP A 88 -2.90 2.17 11.58
CA ASP A 88 -2.81 0.84 12.11
C ASP A 88 -1.89 -0.05 11.27
N ALA A 89 -1.02 -0.83 11.93
CA ALA A 89 -0.18 -1.82 11.24
C ALA A 89 -1.02 -2.94 10.60
N GLY A 90 -2.28 -3.13 11.01
CA GLY A 90 -3.22 -4.08 10.41
C GLY A 90 -3.51 -3.83 8.93
N VAL A 91 -3.21 -2.63 8.41
CA VAL A 91 -3.23 -2.38 6.95
C VAL A 91 -2.19 -3.24 6.24
N MET A 92 -1.00 -3.39 6.82
CA MET A 92 0.04 -4.28 6.28
C MET A 92 -0.44 -5.73 6.30
N SER A 93 -1.06 -6.16 7.40
CA SER A 93 -1.63 -7.51 7.52
C SER A 93 -2.71 -7.75 6.48
N LEU A 94 -3.62 -6.78 6.26
CA LEU A 94 -4.65 -6.85 5.22
C LEU A 94 -4.03 -7.01 3.83
N PHE A 95 -3.00 -6.24 3.49
CA PHE A 95 -2.28 -6.44 2.24
C PHE A 95 -1.69 -7.84 2.14
N GLY A 96 -1.14 -8.38 3.23
CA GLY A 96 -0.66 -9.76 3.28
C GLY A 96 -1.76 -10.78 2.99
N TYR A 97 -2.93 -10.64 3.61
CA TYR A 97 -4.09 -11.52 3.36
C TYR A 97 -4.65 -11.38 1.95
N LEU A 98 -4.86 -10.15 1.47
CA LEU A 98 -5.33 -9.90 0.10
C LEU A 98 -4.33 -10.44 -0.93
N ALA A 99 -3.04 -10.27 -0.69
CA ALA A 99 -1.98 -10.82 -1.53
C ALA A 99 -2.00 -12.35 -1.53
N ALA A 100 -2.18 -12.99 -0.38
CA ALA A 100 -2.28 -14.44 -0.28
C ALA A 100 -3.49 -14.99 -1.07
N VAL A 101 -4.64 -14.31 -1.00
CA VAL A 101 -5.86 -14.70 -1.75
C VAL A 101 -5.75 -14.41 -3.25
N ALA A 102 -5.17 -13.27 -3.63
CA ALA A 102 -5.02 -12.87 -5.02
C ALA A 102 -3.98 -13.70 -5.77
N THR A 103 -2.96 -14.21 -5.07
CA THR A 103 -1.81 -14.90 -5.68
C THR A 103 -2.21 -16.11 -6.52
N PRO A 104 -2.99 -17.08 -6.02
CA PRO A 104 -3.45 -18.20 -6.84
C PRO A 104 -4.19 -17.77 -8.11
N ALA A 105 -5.05 -16.76 -8.01
CA ALA A 105 -5.82 -16.24 -9.15
C ALA A 105 -4.90 -15.56 -10.19
N VAL A 106 -3.92 -14.77 -9.75
CA VAL A 106 -2.92 -14.14 -10.63
C VAL A 106 -2.07 -15.21 -11.31
N VAL A 107 -1.59 -16.20 -10.57
CA VAL A 107 -0.80 -17.32 -11.11
C VAL A 107 -1.61 -18.09 -12.16
N LEU A 108 -2.87 -18.42 -11.86
CA LEU A 108 -3.76 -19.10 -12.81
C LEU A 108 -3.99 -18.27 -14.07
N ALA A 109 -4.26 -16.97 -13.94
CA ALA A 109 -4.44 -16.09 -15.08
C ALA A 109 -3.18 -16.05 -15.96
N VAL A 110 -1.99 -15.96 -15.36
CA VAL A 110 -0.72 -15.98 -16.10
C VAL A 110 -0.50 -17.31 -16.79
N VAL A 111 -0.79 -18.44 -16.13
CA VAL A 111 -0.72 -19.78 -16.73
C VAL A 111 -1.66 -19.93 -17.92
N VAL A 112 -2.93 -19.56 -17.75
CA VAL A 112 -3.94 -19.64 -18.83
C VAL A 112 -3.51 -18.76 -20.01
N MET A 113 -3.09 -17.52 -19.76
CA MET A 113 -2.59 -16.63 -20.82
C MET A 113 -1.36 -17.20 -21.54
N SER A 114 -0.47 -17.86 -20.79
CA SER A 114 0.74 -18.49 -21.33
C SER A 114 0.41 -19.69 -22.22
N CYS A 115 -0.50 -20.57 -21.78
CA CYS A 115 -0.96 -21.74 -22.53
C CYS A 115 -1.67 -21.35 -23.83
N LEU A 116 -2.54 -20.33 -23.79
CA LEU A 116 -3.30 -19.87 -24.95
C LEU A 116 -2.44 -19.30 -26.09
N LYS A 117 -1.17 -18.94 -25.82
CA LYS A 117 -0.33 -18.22 -26.79
C LYS A 117 0.98 -18.93 -27.14
N ARG A 118 1.30 -20.09 -26.54
CA ARG A 118 2.50 -20.91 -26.83
C ARG A 118 3.81 -20.10 -26.91
N GLN A 119 3.96 -19.08 -26.07
CA GLN A 119 5.18 -18.25 -26.05
C GLN A 119 6.22 -18.88 -25.13
N TRP A 120 7.49 -18.89 -25.53
CA TRP A 120 8.58 -19.49 -24.75
C TRP A 120 8.71 -18.96 -23.31
N PRO A 121 8.53 -17.64 -23.05
CA PRO A 121 8.47 -17.13 -21.67
C PRO A 121 7.29 -17.66 -20.87
N GLY A 122 6.16 -17.93 -21.53
CA GLY A 122 4.99 -18.54 -20.91
C GLY A 122 5.23 -20.00 -20.52
N LEU A 123 6.05 -20.73 -21.27
CA LEU A 123 6.49 -22.08 -20.90
C LEU A 123 7.37 -22.06 -19.66
N LEU A 124 8.28 -21.09 -19.54
CA LEU A 124 9.10 -20.93 -18.33
C LEU A 124 8.24 -20.66 -17.09
N VAL A 125 7.25 -19.76 -17.20
CA VAL A 125 6.33 -19.50 -16.09
C VAL A 125 5.51 -20.73 -15.76
N LEU A 126 5.03 -21.46 -16.76
CA LEU A 126 4.31 -22.71 -16.56
C LEU A 126 5.17 -23.75 -15.83
N SER A 127 6.44 -23.90 -16.21
CA SER A 127 7.39 -24.81 -15.55
C SER A 127 7.60 -24.42 -14.08
N VAL A 128 7.80 -23.13 -13.79
CA VAL A 128 7.95 -22.64 -12.41
C VAL A 128 6.69 -22.92 -11.60
N VAL A 129 5.51 -22.64 -12.15
CA VAL A 129 4.23 -22.91 -11.46
C VAL A 129 4.02 -24.40 -11.23
N ALA A 130 4.35 -25.24 -12.21
CA ALA A 130 4.26 -26.69 -12.08
C ALA A 130 5.18 -27.21 -10.96
N VAL A 131 6.41 -26.68 -10.86
CA VAL A 131 7.33 -27.00 -9.76
C VAL A 131 6.76 -26.54 -8.41
N LEU A 132 6.21 -25.33 -8.31
CA LEU A 132 5.59 -24.84 -7.07
C LEU A 132 4.39 -25.69 -6.64
N ILE A 133 3.56 -26.12 -7.59
CA ILE A 133 2.44 -27.03 -7.31
C ILE A 133 2.97 -28.39 -6.85
N ALA A 134 3.96 -28.96 -7.54
CA ALA A 134 4.56 -30.24 -7.16
C ALA A 134 5.14 -30.18 -5.74
N VAL A 135 5.88 -29.12 -5.41
CA VAL A 135 6.39 -28.87 -4.05
C VAL A 135 5.23 -28.73 -3.05
N GLY A 136 4.18 -27.99 -3.39
CA GLY A 136 3.01 -27.82 -2.53
C GLY A 136 2.27 -29.13 -2.24
N VAL A 137 2.20 -30.02 -3.23
CA VAL A 137 1.59 -31.36 -3.07
C VAL A 137 2.49 -32.26 -2.24
N THR A 138 3.80 -32.33 -2.52
CA THR A 138 4.72 -33.23 -1.81
C THR A 138 4.94 -32.83 -0.35
N THR A 139 4.84 -31.54 -0.03
CA THR A 139 4.96 -31.02 1.34
C THR A 139 3.65 -31.05 2.13
N GLY A 140 2.52 -31.44 1.51
CA GLY A 140 1.20 -31.42 2.14
C GLY A 140 0.58 -30.01 2.31
N LEU A 141 1.24 -28.97 1.79
CA LEU A 141 0.74 -27.58 1.80
C LEU A 141 -0.55 -27.42 0.98
N LEU A 142 -0.75 -28.23 -0.06
CA LEU A 142 -1.94 -28.25 -0.91
C LEU A 142 -2.94 -29.36 -0.54
N SER A 143 -2.80 -29.98 0.63
CA SER A 143 -3.79 -30.95 1.14
C SER A 143 -5.12 -30.26 1.48
N ALA A 144 -6.21 -31.01 1.41
CA ALA A 144 -7.55 -30.50 1.70
C ALA A 144 -7.65 -29.91 3.12
N ASP A 145 -7.03 -30.55 4.11
CA ASP A 145 -7.02 -30.11 5.51
C ASP A 145 -6.26 -28.79 5.70
N THR A 146 -5.11 -28.64 5.04
CA THR A 146 -4.33 -27.38 5.06
C THR A 146 -5.10 -26.24 4.40
N LEU A 147 -5.75 -26.51 3.26
CA LEU A 147 -6.56 -25.51 2.56
C LEU A 147 -7.79 -25.10 3.39
N ALA A 148 -8.45 -26.06 4.05
CA ALA A 148 -9.57 -25.79 4.95
C ALA A 148 -9.12 -24.98 6.18
N SER A 149 -7.98 -25.32 6.78
CA SER A 149 -7.39 -24.58 7.90
C SER A 149 -7.02 -23.15 7.50
N PHE A 150 -6.41 -22.97 6.32
CA PHE A 150 -6.12 -21.66 5.76
C PHE A 150 -7.40 -20.83 5.54
N ALA A 151 -8.44 -21.42 4.96
CA ALA A 151 -9.71 -20.75 4.73
C ALA A 151 -10.41 -20.36 6.05
N HIS A 152 -10.36 -21.24 7.06
CA HIS A 152 -10.90 -20.96 8.38
C HIS A 152 -10.14 -19.83 9.08
N ASN A 153 -8.81 -19.88 9.08
CA ASN A 153 -7.95 -18.84 9.67
C ASN A 153 -8.17 -17.49 8.98
N LEU A 154 -8.33 -17.49 7.65
CA LEU A 154 -8.66 -16.30 6.88
C LEU A 154 -10.02 -15.73 7.29
N ALA A 155 -11.06 -16.56 7.38
CA ALA A 155 -12.40 -16.14 7.76
C ALA A 155 -12.45 -15.61 9.21
N ALA A 156 -11.78 -16.29 10.13
CA ALA A 156 -11.65 -15.87 11.52
C ALA A 156 -10.87 -14.55 11.65
N ALA A 157 -9.79 -14.38 10.88
CA ALA A 157 -9.06 -13.11 10.85
C ALA A 157 -9.94 -11.97 10.32
N PHE A 158 -10.70 -12.18 9.25
CA PHE A 158 -11.62 -11.17 8.75
C PHE A 158 -12.67 -10.79 9.78
N SER A 159 -13.33 -11.74 10.43
CA SER A 159 -14.36 -11.44 11.43
C SER A 159 -13.80 -10.72 12.66
N LEU A 160 -12.59 -11.07 13.09
CA LEU A 160 -11.93 -10.47 14.25
C LEU A 160 -11.39 -9.06 13.97
N TYR A 161 -10.90 -8.80 12.76
CA TYR A 161 -10.22 -7.54 12.42
C TYR A 161 -11.06 -6.58 11.56
N LEU A 162 -12.27 -6.96 11.12
CA LEU A 162 -13.09 -6.12 10.21
C LEU A 162 -13.30 -4.70 10.75
N THR A 163 -13.75 -4.57 12.00
CA THR A 163 -14.00 -3.27 12.64
C THR A 163 -12.74 -2.41 12.67
N ARG A 164 -11.60 -3.01 13.01
CA ARG A 164 -10.29 -2.34 13.03
C ARG A 164 -9.91 -1.85 11.63
N LEU A 165 -10.08 -2.69 10.61
CA LEU A 165 -9.79 -2.34 9.22
C LEU A 165 -10.67 -1.18 8.72
N MET A 166 -11.95 -1.17 9.10
CA MET A 166 -12.85 -0.07 8.78
C MET A 166 -12.40 1.24 9.41
N TRP A 167 -11.97 1.21 10.68
CA TRP A 167 -11.44 2.39 11.36
C TRP A 167 -10.14 2.89 10.72
N THR A 168 -9.23 1.99 10.34
CA THR A 168 -8.01 2.41 9.67
C THR A 168 -8.28 3.01 8.29
N ALA A 169 -9.24 2.45 7.54
CA ALA A 169 -9.67 3.03 6.27
C ALA A 169 -10.28 4.43 6.49
N ALA A 170 -11.09 4.61 7.54
CA ALA A 170 -11.65 5.91 7.91
C ALA A 170 -10.56 6.93 8.26
N ASN A 171 -9.58 6.55 9.07
CA ASN A 171 -8.42 7.39 9.43
C ASN A 171 -7.60 7.77 8.18
N ALA A 172 -7.37 6.82 7.28
CA ALA A 172 -6.68 7.07 6.01
C ALA A 172 -7.44 8.08 5.14
N VAL A 173 -8.77 7.98 5.06
CA VAL A 173 -9.61 8.94 4.33
C VAL A 173 -9.50 10.34 4.94
N VAL A 174 -9.54 10.46 6.28
CA VAL A 174 -9.38 11.73 6.98
C VAL A 174 -7.98 12.32 6.73
N ALA A 175 -6.93 11.51 6.82
CA ALA A 175 -5.55 11.93 6.54
C ALA A 175 -5.39 12.42 5.08
N VAL A 176 -5.94 11.69 4.10
CA VAL A 176 -5.92 12.11 2.68
C VAL A 176 -6.69 13.40 2.46
N HIS A 177 -7.85 13.55 3.10
CA HIS A 177 -8.65 14.76 3.03
C HIS A 177 -7.84 15.98 3.49
N TRP A 178 -7.18 15.88 4.64
CA TRP A 178 -6.35 16.96 5.17
C TRP A 178 -5.06 17.20 4.38
N LEU A 179 -4.41 16.13 3.90
CA LEU A 179 -3.25 16.24 3.02
C LEU A 179 -3.59 17.02 1.74
N PHE A 180 -4.73 16.73 1.14
CA PHE A 180 -5.20 17.44 -0.04
C PHE A 180 -5.41 18.93 0.23
N HIS A 181 -5.99 19.28 1.39
CA HIS A 181 -6.16 20.68 1.80
C HIS A 181 -4.81 21.37 2.11
N ALA A 182 -3.87 20.68 2.75
CA ALA A 182 -2.51 21.17 2.99
C ALA A 182 -1.82 21.51 1.66
N LEU A 183 -1.80 20.57 0.72
CA LEU A 183 -1.21 20.76 -0.61
C LEU A 183 -1.84 21.94 -1.36
N ARG A 184 -3.17 22.05 -1.36
CA ARG A 184 -3.87 23.18 -1.99
C ARG A 184 -3.55 24.52 -1.32
N SER A 185 -3.36 24.55 0.00
CA SER A 185 -2.99 25.76 0.73
C SER A 185 -1.56 26.23 0.44
N TRP A 186 -0.68 25.33 0.00
CA TRP A 186 0.67 25.65 -0.50
C TRP A 186 0.69 26.02 -1.98
N GLY A 187 -0.46 26.10 -2.63
CA GLY A 187 -0.54 26.40 -4.06
C GLY A 187 -0.13 25.25 -4.96
N VAL A 188 0.09 24.04 -4.42
CA VAL A 188 0.30 22.84 -5.21
C VAL A 188 -0.97 22.57 -6.02
N GLY A 189 -0.90 22.75 -7.33
CA GLY A 189 -2.03 22.66 -8.25
C GLY A 189 -2.73 23.97 -8.61
N ARG A 190 -2.37 25.11 -8.00
CA ARG A 190 -2.75 26.46 -8.48
C ARG A 190 -1.64 27.02 -9.36
N GLY A 191 -1.56 26.54 -10.59
CA GLY A 191 -0.60 27.01 -11.58
C GLY A 191 -1.16 26.97 -13.00
N ARG A 192 -1.67 28.11 -13.45
CA ARG A 192 -1.80 28.50 -14.87
C ARG A 192 -0.51 28.13 -15.60
N ARG A 193 -0.53 27.23 -16.61
CA ARG A 193 0.52 27.00 -17.65
C ARG A 193 1.97 27.37 -17.25
N ALA A 194 2.38 27.15 -16.00
CA ALA A 194 3.70 27.52 -15.52
C ALA A 194 4.63 26.40 -15.96
N ALA A 195 5.82 26.76 -16.43
CA ALA A 195 6.84 25.79 -16.77
C ALA A 195 6.99 24.81 -15.59
N LEU A 196 7.02 23.52 -15.90
CA LEU A 196 7.28 22.51 -14.89
C LEU A 196 8.61 22.82 -14.20
N PRO A 197 8.71 22.66 -12.87
CA PRO A 197 10.01 22.65 -12.21
C PRO A 197 10.92 21.61 -12.88
N ASP A 198 12.24 21.87 -12.92
CA ASP A 198 13.20 21.01 -13.63
C ASP A 198 13.12 19.53 -13.22
N TRP A 199 12.86 19.25 -11.94
CA TRP A 199 12.70 17.91 -11.40
C TRP A 199 11.45 17.17 -11.93
N ALA A 200 10.41 17.92 -12.33
CA ALA A 200 9.13 17.39 -12.78
C ALA A 200 9.04 17.25 -14.32
N THR A 201 10.04 17.72 -15.06
CA THR A 201 10.15 17.50 -16.50
C THR A 201 10.22 16.00 -16.83
N PRO A 202 9.70 15.52 -17.97
CA PRO A 202 9.71 14.08 -18.29
C PRO A 202 11.11 13.46 -18.28
N GLY A 203 12.12 14.18 -18.79
CA GLY A 203 13.50 13.72 -18.81
C GLY A 203 14.10 13.56 -17.42
N SER A 204 13.84 14.50 -16.51
CA SER A 204 14.28 14.39 -15.11
C SER A 204 13.52 13.29 -14.38
N ALA A 205 12.18 13.24 -14.54
CA ALA A 205 11.30 12.20 -14.01
C ALA A 205 11.67 10.79 -14.48
N ALA A 206 12.24 10.63 -15.67
CA ALA A 206 12.78 9.34 -16.12
C ALA A 206 14.00 8.90 -15.31
N ARG A 207 14.92 9.83 -14.99
CA ARG A 207 16.16 9.50 -14.26
C ARG A 207 15.89 9.13 -12.81
N TRP A 208 15.27 10.02 -12.05
CA TRP A 208 14.99 9.75 -10.63
C TRP A 208 13.90 8.68 -10.47
N GLY A 209 12.92 8.64 -11.38
CA GLY A 209 11.87 7.63 -11.38
C GLY A 209 12.40 6.21 -11.59
N ARG A 210 13.45 6.05 -12.41
CA ARG A 210 14.12 4.75 -12.57
C ARG A 210 14.74 4.26 -11.27
N ILE A 211 15.43 5.13 -10.55
CA ILE A 211 16.04 4.81 -9.25
C ILE A 211 14.95 4.44 -8.24
N ALA A 212 13.89 5.25 -8.14
CA ALA A 212 12.78 5.00 -7.23
C ALA A 212 12.08 3.67 -7.53
N THR A 213 11.85 3.36 -8.81
CA THR A 213 11.20 2.12 -9.24
C THR A 213 12.04 0.89 -8.93
N ILE A 214 13.34 0.94 -9.21
CA ILE A 214 14.26 -0.16 -8.89
C ILE A 214 14.33 -0.35 -7.37
N GLY A 215 14.49 0.73 -6.60
CA GLY A 215 14.48 0.66 -5.14
C GLY A 215 13.19 0.05 -4.61
N ALA A 216 12.03 0.51 -5.08
CA ALA A 216 10.73 -0.04 -4.69
C ALA A 216 10.57 -1.53 -5.03
N ALA A 217 11.13 -1.98 -6.16
CA ALA A 217 11.11 -3.38 -6.55
C ALA A 217 12.09 -4.24 -5.72
N LEU A 218 13.20 -3.67 -5.26
CA LEU A 218 14.18 -4.38 -4.44
C LEU A 218 13.74 -4.54 -2.98
N CYS A 219 13.01 -3.58 -2.41
CA CYS A 219 12.56 -3.61 -1.01
C CYS A 219 11.87 -4.93 -0.59
N PRO A 220 10.88 -5.47 -1.32
CA PRO A 220 10.20 -6.70 -0.91
C PRO A 220 11.02 -7.98 -1.18
N LEU A 221 12.12 -7.94 -1.94
CA LEU A 221 12.82 -9.16 -2.37
C LEU A 221 13.43 -9.96 -1.21
N PRO A 222 14.18 -9.38 -0.25
CA PRO A 222 14.77 -10.17 0.83
C PRO A 222 13.69 -10.85 1.67
N TYR A 223 12.59 -10.15 1.95
CA TYR A 223 11.42 -10.71 2.63
C TYR A 223 10.73 -11.79 1.82
N ALA A 224 10.60 -11.63 0.50
CA ALA A 224 10.04 -12.63 -0.38
C ALA A 224 10.87 -13.92 -0.35
N LEU A 225 12.20 -13.81 -0.47
CA LEU A 225 13.12 -14.95 -0.41
C LEU A 225 13.06 -15.65 0.95
N TYR A 226 13.03 -14.89 2.03
CA TYR A 226 12.84 -15.42 3.38
C TYR A 226 11.54 -16.21 3.50
N ARG A 227 10.42 -15.65 3.02
CA ARG A 227 9.11 -16.33 3.03
C ARG A 227 9.05 -17.55 2.12
N LEU A 228 9.79 -17.57 1.02
CA LEU A 228 9.87 -18.73 0.13
C LEU A 228 10.58 -19.92 0.78
N THR A 229 11.40 -19.72 1.82
CA THR A 229 11.96 -20.85 2.58
C THR A 229 10.85 -21.71 3.22
N TRP A 230 9.66 -21.16 3.43
CA TRP A 230 8.53 -21.88 4.04
C TRP A 230 7.92 -22.97 3.14
N LEU A 231 8.18 -22.89 1.83
CA LEU A 231 7.91 -23.96 0.86
C LEU A 231 8.84 -25.15 1.03
N THR A 232 10.00 -24.95 1.66
CA THR A 232 10.98 -26.02 1.90
C THR A 232 10.69 -26.73 3.23
N PRO A 233 11.27 -27.91 3.47
CA PRO A 233 11.17 -28.56 4.79
C PRO A 233 11.83 -27.77 5.93
N TRP A 234 12.58 -26.70 5.62
CA TRP A 234 13.44 -25.97 6.54
C TRP A 234 13.01 -24.48 6.57
N PRO A 235 11.78 -24.17 7.04
CA PRO A 235 11.31 -22.79 7.09
C PRO A 235 12.20 -21.96 8.01
N VAL A 236 12.78 -20.87 7.48
CA VAL A 236 13.56 -19.94 8.28
C VAL A 236 12.59 -19.00 9.00
N GLY A 237 12.71 -18.98 10.32
CA GLY A 237 11.86 -18.26 11.27
C GLY A 237 10.43 -18.79 11.31
N GLY A 238 10.04 -19.25 12.49
CA GLY A 238 8.69 -19.68 12.85
C GLY A 238 8.30 -19.04 14.18
N THR A 239 7.03 -19.17 14.57
CA THR A 239 6.53 -18.68 15.86
C THR A 239 7.39 -19.17 17.03
N GLU A 240 7.54 -18.36 18.08
CA GLU A 240 8.30 -18.73 19.30
C GLU A 240 7.77 -20.00 20.00
N ALA A 241 6.62 -20.54 19.57
CA ALA A 241 5.94 -21.71 20.11
C ALA A 241 6.20 -23.04 19.35
N GLY A 242 7.07 -23.08 18.34
CA GLY A 242 7.41 -24.31 17.60
C GLY A 242 7.26 -24.18 16.06
N PRO A 243 7.36 -25.29 15.32
CA PRO A 243 7.19 -25.29 13.86
C PRO A 243 5.81 -24.74 13.50
N ALA A 244 5.77 -23.71 12.65
CA ALA A 244 4.51 -23.15 12.17
C ALA A 244 3.65 -24.25 11.52
N ASP A 245 2.34 -24.26 11.82
CA ASP A 245 1.40 -25.18 11.22
C ASP A 245 1.36 -25.03 9.70
N LEU A 246 0.91 -26.07 9.00
CA LEU A 246 0.91 -26.08 7.53
C LEU A 246 0.07 -24.95 6.92
N GLY A 247 -1.01 -24.53 7.60
CA GLY A 247 -1.85 -23.41 7.16
C GLY A 247 -1.11 -22.08 7.21
N THR A 248 -0.43 -21.80 8.31
CA THR A 248 0.45 -20.61 8.43
C THR A 248 1.60 -20.67 7.45
N ARG A 249 2.21 -21.85 7.23
CA ARG A 249 3.27 -22.03 6.24
C ARG A 249 2.81 -21.73 4.82
N LEU A 250 1.62 -22.20 4.46
CA LEU A 250 0.99 -21.91 3.17
C LEU A 250 0.77 -20.41 3.01
N GLN A 251 0.18 -19.74 4.01
CA GLN A 251 -0.03 -18.30 3.98
C GLN A 251 1.27 -17.52 3.77
N GLY A 252 2.31 -17.83 4.56
CA GLY A 252 3.60 -17.17 4.45
C GLY A 252 4.24 -17.37 3.08
N SER A 253 4.14 -18.59 2.53
CA SER A 253 4.65 -18.91 1.19
C SER A 253 3.92 -18.13 0.11
N LEU A 254 2.59 -18.04 0.18
CA LEU A 254 1.77 -17.26 -0.76
C LEU A 254 2.12 -15.77 -0.70
N ILE A 255 2.36 -15.21 0.49
CA ILE A 255 2.83 -13.82 0.65
C ILE A 255 4.21 -13.63 -0.01
N GLY A 256 5.12 -14.61 0.14
CA GLY A 256 6.44 -14.57 -0.51
C GLY A 256 6.33 -14.56 -2.04
N VAL A 257 5.51 -15.45 -2.61
CA VAL A 257 5.22 -15.47 -4.05
C VAL A 257 4.57 -14.15 -4.50
N ALA A 258 3.61 -13.63 -3.73
CA ALA A 258 2.95 -12.37 -4.02
C ALA A 258 3.94 -11.20 -4.06
N ALA A 259 4.87 -11.15 -3.11
CA ALA A 259 5.90 -10.12 -3.03
C ALA A 259 6.83 -10.15 -4.25
N LEU A 260 7.21 -11.34 -4.73
CA LEU A 260 7.93 -11.48 -6.01
C LEU A 260 7.08 -11.01 -7.19
N LEU A 261 5.83 -11.45 -7.28
CA LEU A 261 4.93 -11.08 -8.37
C LEU A 261 4.67 -9.56 -8.40
N ALA A 262 4.60 -8.91 -7.24
CA ALA A 262 4.42 -7.47 -7.11
C ALA A 262 5.60 -6.67 -7.70
N CYS A 263 6.80 -7.25 -7.80
CA CYS A 263 7.94 -6.60 -8.46
C CYS A 263 7.68 -6.37 -9.96
N VAL A 264 6.91 -7.24 -10.62
CA VAL A 264 6.61 -7.15 -12.06
C VAL A 264 5.84 -5.85 -12.42
N PRO A 265 4.68 -5.53 -11.81
CA PRO A 265 3.99 -4.28 -12.09
C PRO A 265 4.79 -3.05 -11.64
N ILE A 266 5.60 -3.14 -10.56
CA ILE A 266 6.50 -2.05 -10.15
C ILE A 266 7.51 -1.77 -11.26
N LEU A 267 8.23 -2.78 -11.75
CA LEU A 267 9.16 -2.63 -12.89
C LEU A 267 8.44 -2.23 -14.19
N GLY A 268 7.15 -2.53 -14.30
CA GLY A 268 6.26 -2.01 -15.34
C GLY A 268 6.17 -0.49 -15.36
N LEU A 269 6.36 0.19 -14.23
CA LEU A 269 6.39 1.64 -14.17
C LEU A 269 7.57 2.25 -14.93
N ILE A 270 8.58 1.49 -15.36
CA ILE A 270 9.71 1.99 -16.18
C ILE A 270 9.89 1.23 -17.50
N SER A 271 9.02 0.26 -17.76
CA SER A 271 9.15 -0.68 -18.87
C SER A 271 8.09 -0.41 -19.94
N ARG A 272 8.39 -0.76 -21.20
CA ARG A 272 7.46 -0.54 -22.33
C ARG A 272 6.09 -1.17 -22.14
N TRP A 273 5.99 -2.31 -21.44
CA TRP A 273 4.72 -2.99 -21.17
C TRP A 273 3.79 -2.25 -20.21
N GLY A 274 4.31 -1.32 -19.39
CA GLY A 274 3.50 -0.43 -18.56
C GLY A 274 3.00 0.80 -19.32
N GLU A 275 3.45 1.00 -20.55
CA GLU A 275 3.08 2.13 -21.40
C GLU A 275 2.18 1.70 -22.57
N VAL A 276 2.44 0.51 -23.10
CA VAL A 276 1.70 -0.12 -24.19
C VAL A 276 1.44 -1.56 -23.81
N PHE A 277 0.19 -2.00 -23.97
CA PHE A 277 -0.18 -3.37 -23.66
C PHE A 277 0.65 -4.33 -24.52
N PRO A 278 1.37 -5.28 -23.90
CA PRO A 278 2.23 -6.18 -24.63
C PRO A 278 1.42 -7.08 -25.56
N GLY A 279 2.09 -7.59 -26.61
CA GLY A 279 1.42 -8.30 -27.71
C GLY A 279 0.66 -9.57 -27.33
N TRP A 280 0.90 -10.09 -26.12
CA TRP A 280 0.24 -11.27 -25.59
C TRP A 280 -1.11 -10.98 -24.89
N VAL A 281 -1.43 -9.72 -24.54
CA VAL A 281 -2.71 -9.38 -23.89
C VAL A 281 -3.86 -9.47 -24.92
N PRO A 282 -4.83 -10.39 -24.74
CA PRO A 282 -5.95 -10.51 -25.67
C PRO A 282 -6.75 -9.20 -25.76
N ARG A 283 -7.20 -8.84 -26.97
CA ARG A 283 -8.01 -7.63 -27.28
C ARG A 283 -7.34 -6.25 -27.01
N LEU A 284 -6.24 -6.19 -26.27
CA LEU A 284 -5.55 -4.95 -25.90
C LEU A 284 -4.18 -4.79 -26.56
N ARG A 285 -3.69 -5.79 -27.31
CA ARG A 285 -2.41 -5.77 -28.03
C ARG A 285 -2.10 -4.42 -28.69
N GLY A 286 -0.96 -3.83 -28.31
CA GLY A 286 -0.43 -2.61 -28.93
C GLY A 286 -1.20 -1.32 -28.56
N ARG A 287 -2.26 -1.40 -27.74
CA ARG A 287 -2.98 -0.22 -27.28
C ARG A 287 -2.19 0.50 -26.17
N PRO A 288 -2.25 1.83 -26.10
CA PRO A 288 -1.66 2.56 -24.98
C PRO A 288 -2.38 2.21 -23.68
N VAL A 289 -1.60 1.96 -22.63
CA VAL A 289 -2.14 1.74 -21.28
C VAL A 289 -2.61 3.09 -20.72
N PRO A 290 -3.88 3.24 -20.29
CA PRO A 290 -4.33 4.46 -19.62
C PRO A 290 -3.46 4.74 -18.39
N PRO A 291 -2.82 5.92 -18.24
CA PRO A 291 -1.87 6.15 -17.14
C PRO A 291 -2.48 5.91 -15.75
N MET A 292 -3.76 6.24 -15.58
CA MET A 292 -4.47 6.07 -14.30
C MET A 292 -4.63 4.61 -13.88
N LEU A 293 -4.53 3.65 -14.83
CA LEU A 293 -4.57 2.22 -14.53
C LEU A 293 -3.37 1.77 -13.67
N ALA A 294 -2.22 2.44 -13.79
CA ALA A 294 -1.06 2.20 -12.93
C ALA A 294 -1.02 3.17 -11.75
N VAL A 295 -1.40 4.43 -11.96
CA VAL A 295 -1.27 5.50 -10.95
C VAL A 295 -2.22 5.31 -9.77
N ILE A 296 -3.48 4.95 -10.01
CA ILE A 296 -4.46 4.78 -8.92
C ILE A 296 -4.06 3.61 -8.01
N PRO A 297 -3.91 2.37 -8.49
CA PRO A 297 -3.58 1.25 -7.60
C PRO A 297 -2.20 1.43 -6.96
N GLY A 298 -1.19 1.87 -7.72
CA GLY A 298 0.15 2.11 -7.18
C GLY A 298 0.17 3.21 -6.12
N GLY A 299 -0.58 4.29 -6.34
CA GLY A 299 -0.71 5.39 -5.38
C GLY A 299 -1.44 4.99 -4.11
N VAL A 300 -2.51 4.18 -4.22
CA VAL A 300 -3.24 3.64 -3.06
C VAL A 300 -2.33 2.75 -2.22
N VAL A 301 -1.58 1.84 -2.84
CA VAL A 301 -0.63 0.96 -2.12
C VAL A 301 0.47 1.79 -1.47
N ALA A 302 1.08 2.73 -2.20
CA ALA A 302 2.14 3.60 -1.69
C ALA A 302 1.67 4.38 -0.46
N LEU A 303 0.51 5.03 -0.56
CA LEU A 303 -0.08 5.78 0.54
C LEU A 303 -0.33 4.87 1.73
N ALA A 304 -1.02 3.75 1.51
CA ALA A 304 -1.36 2.84 2.59
C ALA A 304 -0.11 2.31 3.33
N CYS A 305 0.98 2.05 2.61
CA CYS A 305 2.27 1.66 3.21
C CYS A 305 2.94 2.80 3.99
N CYS A 306 2.86 4.04 3.48
CA CYS A 306 3.35 5.20 4.22
C CYS A 306 2.59 5.39 5.54
N LEU A 307 1.27 5.18 5.53
CA LEU A 307 0.43 5.32 6.71
C LEU A 307 0.71 4.22 7.74
N SER A 308 0.90 2.97 7.33
CA SER A 308 1.16 1.86 8.28
C SER A 308 2.61 1.75 8.76
N ALA A 309 3.56 2.42 8.11
CA ALA A 309 4.98 2.32 8.43
C ALA A 309 5.35 2.61 9.91
N PRO A 310 4.82 3.65 10.58
CA PRO A 310 5.16 3.93 11.98
C PRO A 310 4.82 2.77 12.92
N GLY A 311 3.62 2.18 12.77
CA GLY A 311 3.22 1.00 13.55
C GLY A 311 4.13 -0.20 13.32
N VAL A 312 4.49 -0.47 12.06
CA VAL A 312 5.43 -1.56 11.71
C VAL A 312 6.81 -1.35 12.35
N VAL A 313 7.33 -0.11 12.35
CA VAL A 313 8.61 0.22 12.98
C VAL A 313 8.57 0.02 14.48
N VAL A 314 7.55 0.59 15.15
CA VAL A 314 7.38 0.48 16.60
C VAL A 314 7.23 -0.98 17.00
N GLY A 315 6.37 -1.73 16.30
CA GLY A 315 6.20 -3.17 16.51
C GLY A 315 7.51 -3.94 16.37
N SER A 316 8.29 -3.68 15.32
CA SER A 316 9.58 -4.33 15.08
C SER A 316 10.60 -4.04 16.18
N VAL A 317 10.67 -2.79 16.66
CA VAL A 317 11.59 -2.37 17.73
C VAL A 317 11.18 -3.00 19.06
N LEU A 318 9.91 -2.93 19.43
CA LEU A 318 9.41 -3.45 20.70
C LEU A 318 9.47 -4.97 20.78
N SER A 319 9.25 -5.67 19.66
CA SER A 319 9.33 -7.13 19.61
C SER A 319 10.75 -7.65 19.33
N GLY A 320 11.75 -6.78 19.18
CA GLY A 320 13.11 -7.17 18.76
C GLY A 320 13.18 -7.86 17.39
N SER A 321 12.16 -7.70 16.55
CA SER A 321 12.08 -8.41 15.26
C SER A 321 12.98 -7.75 14.22
N PRO A 322 13.74 -8.52 13.42
CA PRO A 322 14.51 -7.99 12.29
C PRO A 322 13.64 -7.65 11.07
N LEU A 323 12.30 -7.67 11.18
CA LEU A 323 11.38 -7.54 10.05
C LEU A 323 11.59 -6.26 9.24
N VAL A 324 11.87 -5.12 9.88
CA VAL A 324 12.15 -3.85 9.16
C VAL A 324 13.47 -3.86 8.40
N LEU A 325 14.44 -4.69 8.82
CA LEU A 325 15.70 -4.88 8.08
C LEU A 325 15.49 -5.81 6.88
N LEU A 326 14.69 -6.86 7.07
CA LEU A 326 14.37 -7.84 6.03
C LEU A 326 13.41 -7.27 4.98
N PHE A 327 12.47 -6.44 5.39
CA PHE A 327 11.59 -5.67 4.55
C PHE A 327 11.67 -4.21 4.97
N PRO A 328 12.43 -3.34 4.26
CA PRO A 328 12.53 -1.90 4.55
C PRO A 328 11.22 -1.18 4.22
N TYR A 329 10.18 -1.54 4.94
CA TYR A 329 8.79 -1.12 4.76
C TYR A 329 8.60 0.39 4.83
N PRO A 330 9.25 1.12 5.76
CA PRO A 330 9.16 2.59 5.82
C PRO A 330 9.72 3.28 4.58
N VAL A 331 10.65 2.64 3.87
CA VAL A 331 11.27 3.16 2.65
C VAL A 331 10.47 2.74 1.41
N TRP A 332 9.84 1.56 1.45
CA TRP A 332 9.10 1.00 0.32
C TRP A 332 7.92 1.87 -0.13
N GLY A 333 7.07 2.33 0.81
CA GLY A 333 5.92 3.19 0.52
C GLY A 333 6.32 4.49 -0.21
N PRO A 334 7.27 5.28 0.34
CA PRO A 334 7.79 6.48 -0.31
C PRO A 334 8.42 6.23 -1.68
N LEU A 335 9.23 5.16 -1.83
CA LEU A 335 9.82 4.80 -3.12
C LEU A 335 8.77 4.45 -4.16
N LEU A 336 7.74 3.68 -3.78
CA LEU A 336 6.64 3.34 -4.66
C LEU A 336 5.83 4.60 -5.05
N GLY A 337 5.55 5.49 -4.10
CA GLY A 337 4.88 6.76 -4.37
C GLY A 337 5.67 7.65 -5.33
N ALA A 338 7.00 7.72 -5.15
CA ALA A 338 7.91 8.40 -6.06
C ALA A 338 7.89 7.75 -7.46
N ALA A 339 7.97 6.42 -7.55
CA ALA A 339 7.90 5.69 -8.82
C ALA A 339 6.60 5.96 -9.59
N VAL A 340 5.47 5.95 -8.88
CA VAL A 340 4.14 6.27 -9.44
C VAL A 340 4.06 7.72 -9.91
N LEU A 341 4.58 8.66 -9.12
CA LEU A 341 4.62 10.07 -9.50
C LEU A 341 5.48 10.29 -10.75
N ALA A 342 6.66 9.67 -10.82
CA ALA A 342 7.52 9.71 -11.99
C ALA A 342 6.82 9.16 -13.23
N TYR A 343 6.14 8.02 -13.10
CA TYR A 343 5.36 7.42 -14.17
C TYR A 343 4.27 8.38 -14.67
N TRP A 344 3.52 9.00 -13.77
CA TRP A 344 2.50 9.99 -14.14
C TRP A 344 3.11 11.21 -14.85
N LEU A 345 4.21 11.77 -14.34
CA LEU A 345 4.87 12.94 -14.91
C LEU A 345 5.38 12.68 -16.34
N ARG A 346 5.94 11.51 -16.61
CA ARG A 346 6.37 11.12 -17.97
C ARG A 346 5.19 10.94 -18.93
N ARG A 347 4.06 10.45 -18.43
CA ARG A 347 2.87 10.11 -19.25
C ARG A 347 1.92 11.28 -19.48
N ARG A 348 2.00 12.36 -18.69
CA ARG A 348 1.09 13.51 -18.82
C ARG A 348 1.40 14.41 -20.01
N GLN A 349 2.65 14.41 -20.49
CA GLN A 349 3.04 15.16 -21.68
C GLN A 349 3.04 14.16 -22.83
N GLY A 350 2.05 14.27 -23.72
CA GLY A 350 2.01 13.47 -24.94
C GLY A 350 3.29 13.66 -25.77
N PRO A 351 3.53 12.82 -26.79
CA PRO A 351 4.69 12.98 -27.66
C PRO A 351 4.77 14.42 -28.15
N ALA A 352 5.93 15.05 -27.98
CA ALA A 352 6.16 16.40 -28.49
C ALA A 352 5.77 16.43 -29.98
N PRO A 353 5.00 17.42 -30.44
CA PRO A 353 4.69 17.53 -31.87
C PRO A 353 6.01 17.53 -32.63
N ALA A 354 6.12 16.64 -33.62
CA ALA A 354 7.26 16.60 -34.52
C ALA A 354 7.43 18.01 -35.10
N VAL A 355 8.60 18.61 -34.89
CA VAL A 355 8.99 19.84 -35.56
C VAL A 355 8.87 19.54 -37.06
N PRO A 356 8.02 20.24 -37.83
CA PRO A 356 8.01 20.08 -39.27
C PRO A 356 9.41 20.40 -39.76
N GLY A 357 10.10 19.41 -40.33
CA GLY A 357 11.39 19.63 -40.96
C GLY A 357 11.20 20.73 -41.99
N GLY A 358 11.93 21.83 -41.82
CA GLY A 358 11.97 22.90 -42.80
C GLY A 358 12.39 22.31 -44.14
N ALA A 359 11.50 22.37 -45.12
CA ALA A 359 11.88 22.25 -46.51
C ALA A 359 12.72 23.49 -46.84
N GLY A 360 14.01 23.27 -47.09
CA GLY A 360 14.93 24.21 -47.71
C GLY A 360 15.48 23.57 -48.98
#